data_AF-A0A847C0W1-F1
#
_entry.id   AF-A0A847C0W1-F1
#
_cell.length_a   1.000
_cell.length_b   1.000
_cell.length_c   1.000
_cell.angle_alpha   90.00
_cell.angle_beta   90.00
_cell.angle_gamma   90.00
#
_symmetry.space_group_name_H-M   'P 1'
#
loop_
_entity.id
_entity.type
_entity.pdbx_description
1 polymer ?
#
loop_
_entity_poly.entity_id
_entity_poly.type
_entity_poly.pdbx_seq_one_letter_code
_entity_poly.pdbx_strand_id
1 'polypeptide(L)'
;MIDKSTNKDLFVSDISFNAGEEDVRKLFAVCGTVRSVHLLTDPKSGKFKGCAFVRMATASEAKDALNTLDGTLLIDYRIHVQAARPKNSTTLPKAPAPEKRQKTRHSRHRGK
;
A
#
# COMPACT_ATOMS: atom_id res chain seq x y z
N MET A 1 -3.46 0.78 25.93
CA MET A 1 -2.72 1.86 25.25
C MET A 1 -2.45 1.40 23.82
N ILE A 2 -3.08 2.01 22.82
CA ILE A 2 -2.88 1.63 21.41
C ILE A 2 -1.68 2.42 20.92
N ASP A 3 -0.56 1.74 20.69
CA ASP A 3 0.71 2.34 20.29
C ASP A 3 0.54 3.19 19.03
N LYS A 4 0.80 4.49 19.14
CA LYS A 4 0.78 5.44 18.02
C LYS A 4 2.15 5.51 17.30
N SER A 5 3.11 4.63 17.59
CA SER A 5 4.52 5.02 17.44
C SER A 5 5.22 4.53 16.17
N THR A 6 4.64 3.63 15.37
CA THR A 6 5.35 3.06 14.20
C THR A 6 4.45 2.70 13.01
N ASN A 7 3.37 3.45 12.80
CA ASN A 7 2.44 3.11 11.73
C ASN A 7 3.00 3.44 10.35
N LYS A 8 3.24 2.40 9.55
CA LYS A 8 3.68 2.48 8.14
C LYS A 8 2.51 2.46 7.17
N ASP A 9 1.32 2.19 7.67
CA ASP A 9 0.10 2.02 6.92
C ASP A 9 -0.69 3.33 6.94
N LEU A 10 -1.06 3.80 5.77
CA LEU A 10 -1.80 5.03 5.53
C LEU A 10 -3.14 4.69 4.90
N PHE A 11 -4.17 5.38 5.34
CA PHE A 11 -5.50 5.34 4.77
C PHE A 11 -5.73 6.61 3.96
N VAL A 12 -6.15 6.44 2.72
CA VAL A 12 -6.41 7.53 1.78
C VAL A 12 -7.89 7.51 1.42
N SER A 13 -8.59 8.62 1.61
CA SER A 13 -9.99 8.79 1.22
C SER A 13 -10.17 9.91 0.19
N ASP A 14 -11.37 9.98 -0.40
CA ASP A 14 -11.76 10.99 -1.38
C ASP A 14 -10.92 10.95 -2.67
N ILE A 15 -10.51 9.75 -3.07
CA ILE A 15 -9.80 9.50 -4.33
C ILE A 15 -10.79 9.52 -5.49
N SER A 16 -10.42 10.18 -6.59
CA SER A 16 -11.19 10.19 -7.83
C SER A 16 -11.46 8.77 -8.34
N PHE A 17 -12.64 8.51 -8.91
CA PHE A 17 -12.97 7.23 -9.54
C PHE A 17 -12.08 6.90 -10.75
N ASN A 18 -11.45 7.92 -11.33
CA ASN A 18 -10.53 7.77 -12.45
C ASN A 18 -9.10 7.46 -11.99
N ALA A 19 -8.78 7.62 -10.71
CA ALA A 19 -7.46 7.32 -10.17
C ALA A 19 -7.34 5.83 -9.84
N GLY A 20 -6.23 5.23 -10.29
CA GLY A 20 -5.90 3.84 -10.06
C GLY A 20 -4.80 3.65 -9.01
N GLU A 21 -4.40 2.40 -8.84
CA GLU A 21 -3.34 2.00 -7.92
C GLU A 21 -2.03 2.68 -8.27
N GLU A 22 -1.74 2.80 -9.57
CA GLU A 22 -0.54 3.43 -10.08
C GLU A 22 -0.48 4.93 -9.78
N ASP A 23 -1.60 5.64 -9.86
CA ASP A 23 -1.65 7.09 -9.57
C ASP A 23 -1.37 7.35 -8.10
N VAL A 24 -2.01 6.58 -7.22
CA VAL A 24 -1.75 6.63 -5.77
C VAL A 24 -0.29 6.27 -5.51
N ARG A 25 0.24 5.20 -6.12
CA ARG A 25 1.63 4.81 -5.94
C ARG A 25 2.61 5.91 -6.37
N LYS A 26 2.37 6.55 -7.53
CA LYS A 26 3.21 7.64 -8.05
C LYS A 26 3.16 8.86 -7.13
N LEU A 27 1.98 9.21 -6.63
CA LEU A 27 1.84 10.32 -5.70
C LEU A 27 2.61 10.06 -4.39
N PHE A 28 2.47 8.87 -3.81
CA PHE A 28 3.16 8.53 -2.56
C PHE A 28 4.66 8.27 -2.76
N ALA A 29 5.10 7.97 -3.98
CA ALA A 29 6.51 7.80 -4.31
C ALA A 29 7.35 9.08 -4.12
N VAL A 30 6.71 10.27 -4.07
CA VAL A 30 7.42 11.54 -3.85
C VAL A 30 7.91 11.68 -2.41
N CYS A 31 7.21 11.08 -1.46
CA CYS A 31 7.57 11.11 -0.04
C CYS A 31 8.44 9.92 0.37
N GLY A 32 8.48 8.84 -0.43
CA GLY A 32 9.30 7.68 -0.13
C GLY A 32 8.95 6.41 -0.90
N THR A 33 9.43 5.28 -0.41
CA THR A 33 9.23 3.97 -1.06
C THR A 33 7.90 3.36 -0.66
N VAL A 34 6.99 3.24 -1.63
CA VAL A 34 5.70 2.55 -1.47
C VAL A 34 5.91 1.03 -1.53
N ARG A 35 5.51 0.33 -0.46
CA ARG A 35 5.58 -1.13 -0.32
C ARG A 35 4.39 -1.82 -0.95
N SER A 36 3.19 -1.31 -0.72
CA SER A 36 1.96 -1.88 -1.25
C SER A 36 0.87 -0.81 -1.32
N VAL A 37 0.02 -0.89 -2.33
CA VAL A 37 -1.18 -0.08 -2.46
C VAL A 37 -2.35 -1.05 -2.60
N HIS A 38 -3.46 -0.74 -1.93
CA HIS A 38 -4.66 -1.54 -1.98
C HIS A 38 -5.88 -0.64 -2.12
N LEU A 39 -6.49 -0.66 -3.30
CA LEU A 39 -7.72 0.06 -3.58
C LEU A 39 -8.92 -0.67 -2.97
N LEU A 40 -9.76 0.06 -2.24
CA LEU A 40 -11.01 -0.46 -1.70
C LEU A 40 -12.11 -0.35 -2.74
N THR A 41 -12.54 -1.51 -3.22
CA THR A 41 -13.73 -1.66 -4.05
C THR A 41 -14.90 -2.16 -3.22
N ASP A 42 -16.10 -1.74 -3.60
CA ASP A 42 -17.33 -2.25 -3.02
C ASP A 42 -17.51 -3.72 -3.43
N PRO A 43 -17.70 -4.65 -2.49
CA PRO A 43 -17.79 -6.08 -2.81
C PRO A 43 -19.10 -6.47 -3.52
N LYS A 44 -20.14 -5.63 -3.47
CA LYS A 44 -21.43 -5.90 -4.11
C LYS A 44 -21.46 -5.36 -5.53
N SER A 45 -20.98 -4.14 -5.73
CA SER A 45 -20.99 -3.46 -7.03
C SER A 45 -19.70 -3.64 -7.83
N GLY A 46 -18.60 -4.08 -7.19
CA GLY A 46 -17.26 -4.12 -7.78
C GLY A 46 -16.66 -2.75 -8.08
N LYS A 47 -17.35 -1.66 -7.75
CA LYS A 47 -16.94 -0.28 -8.06
C LYS A 47 -15.96 0.23 -7.02
N PHE A 48 -15.00 1.04 -7.46
CA PHE A 48 -14.08 1.71 -6.57
C PHE A 48 -14.82 2.70 -5.67
N LYS A 49 -14.52 2.67 -4.36
CA LYS A 49 -15.22 3.51 -3.37
C LYS A 49 -14.53 4.87 -3.15
N GLY A 50 -13.43 5.14 -3.84
CA GLY A 50 -12.63 6.35 -3.59
C GLY A 50 -11.76 6.24 -2.34
N CYS A 51 -11.43 5.02 -1.90
CA CYS A 51 -10.60 4.79 -0.71
C CYS A 51 -9.47 3.82 -1.02
N ALA A 52 -8.30 4.02 -0.44
CA ALA A 52 -7.14 3.15 -0.60
C ALA A 52 -6.35 2.99 0.71
N PHE A 53 -5.66 1.86 0.85
CA PHE A 53 -4.61 1.68 1.85
C PHE A 53 -3.25 1.69 1.18
N VAL A 54 -2.31 2.46 1.72
CA VAL A 54 -0.94 2.57 1.24
C VAL A 54 -0.01 2.17 2.37
N ARG A 55 0.87 1.21 2.12
CA ARG A 55 1.96 0.85 3.04
C ARG A 55 3.26 1.47 2.55
N MET A 56 3.91 2.24 3.39
CA MET A 56 5.24 2.80 3.14
C MET A 56 6.34 1.86 3.66
N ALA A 57 7.58 2.07 3.20
CA ALA A 57 8.73 1.31 3.67
C ALA A 57 9.08 1.63 5.13
N THR A 58 9.07 2.91 5.50
CA THR A 58 9.35 3.37 6.87
C THR A 58 8.23 4.24 7.45
N ALA A 59 8.16 4.32 8.78
CA ALA A 59 7.18 5.15 9.48
C ALA A 59 7.47 6.65 9.31
N SER A 60 8.73 7.02 9.06
CA SER A 60 9.12 8.40 8.79
C SER A 60 8.57 8.87 7.44
N GLU A 61 8.74 8.07 6.39
CA GLU A 61 8.15 8.34 5.06
C GLU A 61 6.62 8.36 5.13
N ALA A 62 6.01 7.49 5.95
CA ALA A 62 4.56 7.50 6.15
C ALA A 62 4.06 8.79 6.80
N LYS A 63 4.78 9.29 7.80
CA LYS A 63 4.44 10.53 8.49
C LYS A 63 4.62 11.74 7.58
N ASP A 64 5.67 11.74 6.76
CA ASP A 64 5.90 12.79 5.77
C ASP A 64 4.78 12.82 4.74
N ALA A 65 4.43 11.66 4.16
CA ALA A 65 3.31 11.53 3.24
C ALA A 65 1.99 12.01 3.85
N LEU A 66 1.74 11.72 5.13
CA LEU A 66 0.54 12.20 5.82
C LEU A 66 0.49 13.73 5.88
N ASN A 67 1.61 14.39 6.18
CA ASN A 67 1.64 15.84 6.32
C ASN A 67 1.73 16.58 4.98
N THR A 68 2.37 15.98 3.99
CA THR A 68 2.65 16.58 2.69
C THR A 68 1.52 16.32 1.69
N LEU A 69 0.90 15.13 1.73
CA LEU A 69 -0.10 14.70 0.74
C LEU A 69 -1.55 14.86 1.22
N ASP A 70 -1.80 15.06 2.52
CA ASP A 70 -3.14 15.36 3.01
C ASP A 70 -3.65 16.69 2.43
N GLY A 71 -4.85 16.67 1.87
CA GLY A 71 -5.47 17.83 1.22
C GLY A 71 -4.92 18.16 -0.17
N THR A 72 -4.01 17.33 -0.72
CA THR A 72 -3.49 17.55 -2.08
C THR A 72 -4.48 17.12 -3.15
N LEU A 73 -4.33 17.71 -4.35
CA LEU A 73 -5.14 17.37 -5.51
C LEU A 73 -4.52 16.16 -6.23
N LEU A 74 -5.27 15.06 -6.28
CA LEU A 74 -4.99 13.93 -7.15
C LEU A 74 -5.97 13.98 -8.33
N ILE A 75 -5.43 14.29 -9.51
CA ILE A 75 -6.20 14.59 -10.72
C ILE A 75 -7.05 15.85 -10.49
N ASP A 76 -8.28 15.69 -10.02
CA ASP A 76 -9.25 16.78 -9.79
C ASP A 76 -9.89 16.70 -8.39
N TYR A 77 -9.50 15.70 -7.59
CA TYR A 77 -10.08 15.45 -6.27
C TYR A 77 -9.07 15.72 -5.16
N ARG A 78 -9.51 16.39 -4.09
CA ARG A 78 -8.71 16.56 -2.88
C ARG A 78 -8.72 15.27 -2.10
N ILE A 79 -7.55 14.65 -1.98
CA ILE A 79 -7.40 13.43 -1.19
C ILE A 79 -7.19 13.76 0.28
N HIS A 80 -7.63 12.86 1.14
CA HIS A 80 -7.36 12.93 2.57
C HIS A 80 -6.47 11.77 2.99
N VAL A 81 -5.38 12.06 3.68
CA VAL A 81 -4.39 11.06 4.10
C VAL A 81 -4.39 10.98 5.63
N GLN A 82 -4.64 9.79 6.15
CA GLN A 82 -4.70 9.53 7.59
C GLN A 82 -3.87 8.32 7.98
N ALA A 83 -3.38 8.29 9.22
CA ALA A 83 -2.71 7.11 9.77
C ALA A 83 -3.72 5.96 9.85
N ALA A 84 -3.43 4.83 9.21
CA ALA A 84 -4.33 3.69 9.22
C ALA A 84 -4.44 3.15 10.66
N ARG A 85 -5.65 2.94 11.17
CA ARG A 85 -5.77 2.30 12.49
C ARG A 85 -5.35 0.84 12.39
N PRO A 86 -4.53 0.32 13.33
CA PRO A 86 -4.23 -1.10 13.37
C PRO A 86 -5.53 -1.83 13.73
N LYS A 87 -6.23 -2.36 12.73
CA LYS A 87 -7.27 -3.36 12.95
C LYS A 87 -6.57 -4.71 12.95
N ASN A 88 -6.69 -5.40 14.08
CA ASN A 88 -6.16 -6.74 14.32
C ASN A 88 -6.87 -7.84 13.48
N SER A 89 -7.25 -7.53 12.23
CA SER A 89 -8.10 -8.37 11.38
C SER A 89 -7.39 -8.69 10.07
N THR A 90 -6.72 -9.84 10.06
CA THR A 90 -6.97 -10.97 9.15
C THR A 90 -7.66 -10.65 7.81
N THR A 91 -7.02 -11.11 6.73
CA THR A 91 -7.45 -11.18 5.30
C THR A 91 -7.15 -9.99 4.37
N LEU A 92 -5.87 -9.86 3.98
CA LEU A 92 -5.53 -9.43 2.61
C LEU A 92 -4.70 -10.53 1.93
N PRO A 93 -5.31 -11.43 1.13
CA PRO A 93 -4.55 -12.25 0.21
C PRO A 93 -4.27 -11.40 -1.03
N LYS A 94 -3.04 -10.93 -1.23
CA LYS A 94 -2.48 -10.53 -2.55
C LYS A 94 -1.05 -9.98 -2.43
N ALA A 95 -0.08 -10.88 -2.50
CA ALA A 95 0.90 -10.95 -3.60
C ALA A 95 1.87 -12.09 -3.26
N PRO A 96 2.08 -13.08 -4.16
CA PRO A 96 3.08 -14.11 -3.95
C PRO A 96 4.44 -13.42 -3.82
N ALA A 97 5.18 -13.73 -2.76
CA ALA A 97 6.58 -13.39 -2.68
C ALA A 97 7.23 -13.83 -4.00
N PRO A 98 8.05 -12.98 -4.67
CA PRO A 98 8.93 -13.50 -5.69
C PRO A 98 9.86 -14.47 -4.97
N GLU A 99 9.54 -15.75 -5.08
CA GLU A 99 10.37 -16.86 -4.67
C GLU A 99 11.77 -16.52 -5.17
N LYS A 100 12.68 -16.24 -4.21
CA LYS A 100 14.08 -16.01 -4.52
C LYS A 100 14.51 -17.21 -5.32
N ARG A 101 14.66 -16.99 -6.62
CA ARG A 101 15.22 -17.89 -7.61
C ARG A 101 16.58 -18.34 -7.11
N GLN A 102 16.61 -19.40 -6.30
CA GLN A 102 17.84 -20.04 -5.84
C GLN A 102 18.34 -20.89 -7.01
N LYS A 103 18.96 -20.22 -7.98
CA LYS A 103 19.86 -20.88 -8.92
C LYS A 103 21.13 -21.23 -8.16
N THR A 104 21.23 -22.48 -7.70
CA THR A 104 22.49 -23.23 -7.59
C THR A 104 22.16 -24.67 -7.93
N ARG A 105 22.20 -25.03 -9.22
CA ARG A 105 23.33 -25.73 -9.86
C ARG A 105 23.82 -26.95 -9.05
N HIS A 106 23.69 -28.12 -9.70
CA HIS A 106 24.48 -29.34 -9.51
C HIS A 106 24.25 -30.06 -8.17
N SER A 107 24.02 -31.37 -8.11
CA SER A 107 24.75 -32.40 -8.85
C SER A 107 23.91 -33.67 -8.99
N ARG A 108 23.98 -34.26 -10.18
CA ARG A 108 23.72 -35.70 -10.38
C ARG A 108 24.69 -36.45 -9.48
N HIS A 109 24.20 -37.35 -8.62
CA HIS A 109 25.00 -38.53 -8.29
C HIS A 109 24.14 -39.78 -8.26
N ARG A 110 24.71 -40.77 -8.91
CA ARG A 110 24.20 -42.05 -9.39
C ARG A 110 24.96 -43.09 -8.57
N GLY A 111 24.28 -44.17 -8.16
CA GLY A 111 24.89 -45.34 -7.52
C GLY A 111 24.44 -45.50 -6.06
N LYS A 112 24.07 -46.68 -5.59
CA LYS A 112 24.23 -48.05 -6.11
C LYS A 112 22.93 -48.83 -5.94
#